data_AF-A0A6M3IS59-F1
#
_entry.id   AF-A0A6M3IS59-F1
#
_cell.length_a   1.000
_cell.length_b   1.000
_cell.length_c   1.000
_cell.angle_alpha   90.00
_cell.angle_beta   90.00
_cell.angle_gamma   90.00
#
_symmetry.space_group_name_H-M   'P 1'
#
loop_
_entity.id
_entity.type
_entity.pdbx_description
1 polymer ?
#
loop_
_entity_poly.entity_id
_entity_poly.type
_entity_poly.pdbx_seq_one_letter_code
_entity_poly.pdbx_strand_id
1 'polypeptide(L)'
;MKIMGIENWIIIAIGGLCSLAASILYMLGGTSGFSKALRRFIASFILALSANIIAVVFHNWNWQLLLIFPCLAGGFSLGYGAYTIKEKIFKRTVFALGVLSACFCGLWSIGFTMFGWVVVGLAFIVGLTSVVLGVFNPFVNAPLEQYLICQLLTMFIPFWGLVK
;
A
#
# COMPACT_ATOMS: atom_id res chain seq x y z
N MET A 1 -17.64 -21.01 8.99
CA MET A 1 -17.32 -19.60 9.31
C MET A 1 -17.01 -19.53 10.80
N LYS A 2 -15.74 -19.36 11.21
CA LYS A 2 -15.43 -19.12 12.62
C LYS A 2 -15.94 -17.71 12.95
N ILE A 3 -16.82 -17.59 13.95
CA ILE A 3 -17.24 -16.28 14.46
C ILE A 3 -15.98 -15.56 14.93
N MET A 4 -15.68 -14.42 14.33
CA MET A 4 -14.53 -13.62 14.71
C MET A 4 -14.76 -13.06 16.11
N GLY A 5 -13.88 -13.41 17.05
CA GLY A 5 -13.85 -12.79 18.36
C GLY A 5 -13.58 -11.29 18.26
N ILE A 6 -13.91 -10.55 19.31
CA ILE A 6 -13.71 -9.09 19.38
C ILE A 6 -12.25 -8.67 19.12
N GLU A 7 -11.30 -9.52 19.50
CA GLU A 7 -9.85 -9.35 19.27
C GLU A 7 -9.51 -9.27 17.78
N ASN A 8 -10.19 -10.06 16.93
CA ASN A 8 -9.96 -10.04 15.49
C ASN A 8 -10.42 -8.71 14.86
N TRP A 9 -11.52 -8.15 15.37
CA TRP A 9 -12.02 -6.85 14.93
C TRP A 9 -11.11 -5.70 15.35
N ILE A 10 -10.53 -5.78 16.55
CA ILE A 10 -9.52 -4.82 17.02
C ILE A 10 -8.30 -4.84 16.09
N ILE A 11 -7.81 -6.02 15.72
CA ILE A 11 -6.64 -6.13 14.83
C ILE A 11 -6.94 -5.61 13.42
N ILE A 12 -8.14 -5.85 12.90
CA ILE A 12 -8.57 -5.28 11.62
C ILE A 12 -8.65 -3.76 11.70
N ALA A 13 -9.19 -3.21 12.79
CA ALA A 13 -9.23 -1.77 13.00
C ALA A 13 -7.82 -1.18 13.06
N ILE A 14 -6.88 -1.83 13.75
CA ILE A 14 -5.47 -1.42 13.79
C ILE A 14 -4.86 -1.43 12.38
N GLY A 15 -5.07 -2.49 11.59
CA GLY A 15 -4.59 -2.55 10.21
C GLY A 15 -5.13 -1.41 9.35
N GLY A 16 -6.43 -1.12 9.46
CA GLY A 16 -7.06 0.02 8.79
C GLY A 16 -6.46 1.36 9.21
N LEU A 17 -6.27 1.57 10.51
CA LEU A 17 -5.63 2.78 11.06
C LEU A 17 -4.18 2.93 10.61
N CYS A 18 -3.41 1.83 10.53
CA CYS A 18 -2.05 1.85 10.00
C CYS A 18 -2.02 2.27 8.53
N SER A 19 -2.95 1.78 7.71
CA SER A 19 -3.08 2.22 6.32
C SER A 19 -3.40 3.71 6.23
N LEU A 20 -4.36 4.18 7.03
CA LEU A 20 -4.75 5.60 7.06
C LEU A 20 -3.56 6.48 7.48
N ALA A 21 -2.87 6.11 8.55
CA ALA A 21 -1.70 6.83 9.04
C ALA A 21 -0.59 6.87 7.98
N ALA A 22 -0.29 5.74 7.32
CA ALA A 22 0.70 5.68 6.26
C ALA A 22 0.33 6.59 5.07
N SER A 23 -0.95 6.59 4.64
CA SER A 23 -1.43 7.46 3.56
C SER A 23 -1.38 8.93 3.92
N ILE A 24 -1.65 9.30 5.18
CA ILE A 24 -1.48 10.67 5.68
C ILE A 24 0.00 11.07 5.64
N LEU A 25 0.90 10.21 6.13
CA LEU A 25 2.34 10.48 6.10
C LEU A 25 2.88 10.56 4.67
N TYR A 26 2.33 9.76 3.76
CA TYR A 26 2.64 9.82 2.34
C TYR A 26 2.23 11.18 1.73
N MET A 27 1.02 11.65 2.03
CA MET A 27 0.52 12.96 1.63
C MET A 27 1.37 14.10 2.19
N LEU A 28 1.61 14.09 3.51
CA LEU A 28 2.30 15.17 4.23
C LEU A 28 3.80 15.23 3.94
N GLY A 29 4.41 14.11 3.54
CA GLY A 29 5.82 14.13 3.24
C GLY A 29 6.10 15.00 2.01
N GLY A 30 6.92 16.03 2.14
CA GLY A 30 7.23 16.97 1.07
C GLY A 30 8.23 16.44 0.04
N THR A 31 8.78 17.35 -0.77
CA THR A 31 9.74 17.05 -1.84
C THR A 31 11.20 17.05 -1.38
N SER A 32 11.49 17.54 -0.17
CA SER A 32 12.85 17.72 0.37
C SER A 32 12.98 17.37 1.86
N GLY A 33 14.22 17.08 2.27
CA GLY A 33 14.60 16.86 3.68
C GLY A 33 13.92 15.65 4.35
N PHE A 34 13.71 15.76 5.67
CA PHE A 34 13.09 14.71 6.50
C PHE A 34 11.68 14.34 6.03
N SER A 35 10.93 15.31 5.53
CA SER A 35 9.58 15.10 5.00
C SER A 35 9.54 14.14 3.79
N LYS A 36 10.62 14.10 2.99
CA LYS A 36 10.78 13.14 1.90
C LYS A 36 11.00 11.71 2.41
N ALA A 37 11.75 11.56 3.50
CA ALA A 37 11.97 10.26 4.14
C ALA A 37 10.69 9.72 4.78
N LEU A 38 9.87 10.60 5.38
CA LEU A 38 8.53 10.27 5.90
C LEU A 38 7.65 9.62 4.84
N ARG A 39 7.56 10.26 3.66
CA ARG A 39 6.80 9.72 2.52
C ARG A 39 7.30 8.36 2.06
N ARG A 40 8.62 8.19 1.99
CA ARG A 40 9.25 7.07 1.26
C ARG A 40 9.44 5.82 2.09
N PHE A 41 9.95 6.00 3.30
CA PHE A 41 10.40 4.91 4.16
C PHE A 41 9.49 4.73 5.35
N ILE A 42 9.04 5.81 5.99
CA ILE A 42 8.22 5.67 7.21
C ILE A 42 6.81 5.18 6.84
N ALA A 43 6.17 5.78 5.84
CA ALA A 43 4.85 5.33 5.39
C ALA A 43 4.88 3.87 4.87
N SER A 44 5.87 3.51 4.05
CA SER A 44 6.02 2.14 3.53
C SER A 44 6.38 1.15 4.64
N PHE A 45 7.19 1.56 5.62
CA PHE A 45 7.53 0.75 6.79
C PHE A 45 6.31 0.47 7.66
N ILE A 46 5.46 1.46 7.94
CA ILE A 46 4.22 1.27 8.73
C ILE A 46 3.31 0.25 8.05
N LEU A 47 3.12 0.35 6.73
CA LEU A 47 2.30 -0.60 5.98
C LEU A 47 2.88 -2.02 6.07
N ALA A 48 4.17 -2.18 5.76
CA ALA A 48 4.82 -3.48 5.80
C ALA A 48 4.86 -4.08 7.21
N LEU A 49 5.15 -3.26 8.22
CA LEU A 49 5.19 -3.67 9.62
C LEU A 49 3.80 -4.12 10.07
N SER A 50 2.74 -3.39 9.72
CA SER A 50 1.38 -3.78 10.07
C SER A 50 1.00 -5.17 9.51
N ALA A 51 1.34 -5.45 8.24
CA ALA A 51 1.11 -6.76 7.64
C ALA A 51 1.86 -7.88 8.37
N ASN A 52 3.12 -7.63 8.75
CA ASN A 52 3.95 -8.60 9.49
C ASN A 52 3.43 -8.83 10.91
N ILE A 53 3.10 -7.77 11.66
CA ILE A 53 2.55 -7.88 13.02
C ILE A 53 1.24 -8.66 12.99
N ILE A 54 0.32 -8.32 12.08
CA ILE A 54 -0.94 -9.03 11.93
C ILE A 54 -0.68 -10.52 11.64
N ALA A 55 0.23 -10.84 10.72
CA ALA A 55 0.56 -12.22 10.41
C ALA A 55 1.16 -12.98 11.61
N VAL A 56 1.99 -12.33 12.44
CA VAL A 56 2.52 -12.94 13.67
C VAL A 56 1.40 -13.23 14.66
N VAL A 57 0.48 -12.29 14.88
CA VAL A 57 -0.65 -12.45 15.81
C VAL A 57 -1.58 -13.59 15.38
N PHE A 58 -1.79 -13.78 14.08
CA PHE A 58 -2.60 -14.87 13.55
C PHE A 58 -1.85 -16.17 13.29
N HIS A 59 -0.57 -16.26 13.65
CA HIS A 59 0.31 -17.41 13.37
C HIS A 59 0.35 -17.81 11.88
N ASN A 60 0.31 -16.80 11.00
CA ASN A 60 0.36 -16.90 9.54
C ASN A 60 1.65 -16.31 8.97
N TRP A 61 2.60 -15.96 9.83
CA TRP A 61 3.79 -15.25 9.41
C TRP A 61 4.67 -16.12 8.51
N ASN A 62 5.12 -15.51 7.41
CA ASN A 62 6.00 -16.09 6.41
C ASN A 62 7.02 -15.03 5.98
N TRP A 63 8.24 -15.44 5.65
CA TRP A 63 9.34 -14.52 5.35
C TRP A 63 9.08 -13.64 4.13
N GLN A 64 8.22 -14.08 3.20
CA GLN A 64 7.80 -13.33 2.02
C GLN A 64 7.13 -12.00 2.38
N LEU A 65 6.49 -11.89 3.56
CA LEU A 65 5.90 -10.65 4.03
C LEU A 65 6.95 -9.57 4.34
N LEU A 66 8.21 -9.94 4.56
CA LEU A 66 9.31 -8.97 4.70
C LEU A 66 9.60 -8.25 3.38
N LEU A 67 9.29 -8.87 2.23
CA LEU A 67 9.51 -8.28 0.90
C LEU A 67 8.52 -7.15 0.59
N ILE A 68 7.42 -7.03 1.34
CA ILE A 68 6.46 -5.93 1.21
C ILE A 68 7.17 -4.58 1.40
N PHE A 69 8.07 -4.48 2.37
CA PHE A 69 8.78 -3.22 2.65
C PHE A 69 9.62 -2.72 1.47
N PRO A 70 10.59 -3.47 0.92
CA PRO A 70 11.41 -2.99 -0.19
C PRO A 70 10.57 -2.69 -1.45
N CYS A 71 9.51 -3.45 -1.73
CA CYS A 71 8.60 -3.16 -2.83
C CYS A 71 7.90 -1.80 -2.66
N LEU A 72 7.35 -1.54 -1.47
CA LEU A 72 6.69 -0.26 -1.18
C LEU A 72 7.68 0.90 -1.11
N ALA A 73 8.82 0.72 -0.45
CA ALA A 73 9.85 1.75 -0.35
C ALA A 73 10.37 2.14 -1.75
N GLY A 74 10.55 1.18 -2.65
CA GLY A 74 10.90 1.42 -4.05
C GLY A 74 9.81 2.21 -4.79
N GLY A 75 8.56 1.75 -4.73
CA GLY A 75 7.41 2.43 -5.36
C GLY A 75 7.21 3.86 -4.85
N PHE A 76 7.26 4.06 -3.54
CA PHE A 76 7.06 5.36 -2.88
C PHE A 76 8.24 6.31 -3.15
N SER A 77 9.45 5.79 -3.29
CA SER A 77 10.65 6.58 -3.59
C SER A 77 10.71 7.05 -5.03
N LEU A 78 10.38 6.16 -5.96
CA LEU A 78 10.51 6.41 -7.39
C LEU A 78 9.26 7.02 -8.01
N GLY A 79 8.10 6.88 -7.37
CA GLY A 79 6.80 7.22 -7.95
C GLY A 79 6.35 8.68 -7.88
N TYR A 80 7.23 9.62 -7.56
CA TYR A 80 6.88 11.04 -7.38
C TYR A 80 7.86 12.02 -8.04
N GLY A 81 7.42 13.27 -8.20
CA GLY A 81 8.25 14.42 -8.60
C GLY A 81 8.31 14.70 -10.10
N ALA A 82 7.19 14.52 -10.82
CA ALA A 82 7.11 14.76 -12.26
C ALA A 82 6.41 16.08 -12.60
N TYR A 83 6.90 16.76 -13.64
CA TYR A 83 6.33 18.02 -14.13
C TYR A 83 5.62 17.85 -15.48
N THR A 84 6.11 16.94 -16.33
CA THR A 84 5.52 16.66 -17.65
C THR A 84 4.52 15.51 -17.61
N ILE A 85 3.59 15.44 -18.57
CA ILE A 85 2.60 14.34 -18.66
C ILE A 85 3.28 12.97 -18.79
N LYS A 86 4.31 12.86 -19.64
CA LYS A 86 5.04 11.60 -19.84
C LYS A 86 5.72 11.12 -18.56
N GLU A 87 6.38 12.02 -17.85
CA GLU A 87 6.99 11.70 -16.56
C GLU A 87 5.95 11.35 -15.51
N LYS A 88 4.79 12.04 -15.48
CA LYS A 88 3.70 11.71 -14.56
C LYS A 88 3.21 10.28 -14.79
N ILE A 89 2.92 9.91 -16.04
CA ILE A 89 2.51 8.54 -16.38
C ILE A 89 3.56 7.55 -15.86
N PHE A 90 4.84 7.74 -16.23
CA PHE A 90 5.91 6.84 -15.81
C PHE A 90 6.02 6.71 -14.28
N LYS A 91 6.06 7.84 -13.57
CA LYS A 91 6.17 7.87 -12.10
C LYS A 91 4.96 7.20 -11.43
N ARG A 92 3.74 7.46 -11.91
CA ARG A 92 2.53 6.82 -11.36
C ARG A 92 2.50 5.32 -11.65
N THR A 93 2.95 4.89 -12.83
CA THR A 93 3.11 3.47 -13.13
C THR A 93 4.13 2.81 -12.21
N VAL A 94 5.28 3.42 -11.95
CA VAL A 94 6.28 2.89 -11.02
C VAL A 94 5.73 2.78 -9.59
N PHE A 95 4.96 3.77 -9.14
CA PHE A 95 4.27 3.70 -7.85
C PHE A 95 3.32 2.50 -7.79
N ALA A 96 2.43 2.37 -8.78
CA ALA A 96 1.46 1.29 -8.86
C ALA A 96 2.15 -0.08 -8.93
N LEU A 97 3.23 -0.22 -9.71
CA LEU A 97 4.01 -1.45 -9.78
C LEU A 97 4.67 -1.81 -8.45
N GLY A 98 5.16 -0.83 -7.68
CA GLY A 98 5.71 -1.08 -6.35
C GLY A 98 4.66 -1.63 -5.38
N VAL A 99 3.45 -1.06 -5.41
CA VAL A 99 2.31 -1.56 -4.60
C VAL A 99 1.85 -2.94 -5.09
N LEU A 100 1.73 -3.15 -6.40
CA LEU A 100 1.34 -4.44 -6.95
C LEU A 100 2.35 -5.55 -6.64
N SER A 101 3.64 -5.23 -6.65
CA SER A 101 4.70 -6.15 -6.24
C SER A 101 4.56 -6.51 -4.77
N ALA A 102 4.23 -5.54 -3.91
CA ALA A 102 3.96 -5.79 -2.50
C ALA A 102 2.72 -6.69 -2.29
N CYS A 103 1.63 -6.46 -3.05
CA CYS A 103 0.46 -7.33 -3.05
C CYS A 103 0.79 -8.74 -3.58
N PHE A 104 1.68 -8.86 -4.57
CA PHE A 104 2.14 -10.15 -5.08
C PHE A 104 2.98 -10.91 -4.05
N CYS A 105 3.82 -10.23 -3.26
CA CYS A 105 4.49 -10.85 -2.11
C CYS A 105 3.49 -11.37 -1.07
N GLY A 106 2.43 -10.62 -0.80
CA GLY A 106 1.31 -11.07 0.04
C GLY A 106 0.61 -12.31 -0.53
N LEU A 107 0.29 -12.32 -1.82
CA LEU A 107 -0.28 -13.47 -2.51
C LEU A 107 0.63 -14.71 -2.43
N TRP A 108 1.93 -14.54 -2.62
CA TRP A 108 2.90 -15.61 -2.50
C TRP A 108 2.96 -16.14 -1.06
N SER A 109 2.87 -15.26 -0.05
CA SER A 109 2.90 -15.66 1.36
C SER A 109 1.75 -16.57 1.78
N ILE A 110 0.63 -16.54 1.05
CA ILE A 110 -0.55 -17.38 1.27
C ILE A 110 -0.68 -18.51 0.24
N GLY A 111 0.36 -18.78 -0.56
CA GLY A 111 0.35 -19.90 -1.50
C GLY A 111 -0.59 -19.74 -2.70
N PHE A 112 -0.82 -18.51 -3.16
CA PHE A 112 -1.58 -18.22 -4.40
C PHE A 112 -3.06 -18.63 -4.38
N THR A 113 -3.75 -18.44 -3.26
CA THR A 113 -5.19 -18.73 -3.15
C THR A 113 -6.04 -17.90 -4.11
N MET A 114 -7.23 -18.42 -4.47
CA MET A 114 -8.20 -17.71 -5.31
C MET A 114 -8.59 -16.35 -4.70
N PHE A 115 -8.79 -16.29 -3.38
CA PHE A 115 -9.08 -15.02 -2.70
C PHE A 115 -7.93 -14.01 -2.83
N GLY A 116 -6.67 -14.47 -2.70
CA GLY A 116 -5.51 -13.61 -2.92
C GLY A 116 -5.48 -13.03 -4.33
N TRP A 117 -5.80 -13.82 -5.35
CA TRP A 117 -5.89 -13.33 -6.73
C TRP A 117 -6.98 -12.26 -6.91
N VAL A 118 -8.11 -12.38 -6.21
CA VAL A 118 -9.14 -11.33 -6.19
C VAL A 118 -8.57 -10.03 -5.61
N VAL A 119 -7.85 -10.08 -4.49
CA VAL A 119 -7.22 -8.89 -3.88
C VAL A 119 -6.19 -8.26 -4.81
N VAL A 120 -5.33 -9.05 -5.45
CA VAL A 120 -4.35 -8.56 -6.43
C VAL A 120 -5.05 -7.94 -7.64
N GLY A 121 -6.12 -8.57 -8.14
CA GLY A 121 -6.93 -8.04 -9.25
C GLY A 121 -7.57 -6.70 -8.91
N LEU A 122 -8.12 -6.55 -7.70
CA LEU A 122 -8.64 -5.27 -7.22
C LEU A 122 -7.53 -4.22 -7.13
N ALA A 123 -6.38 -4.56 -6.55
CA ALA A 123 -5.23 -3.66 -6.49
C ALA A 123 -4.75 -3.23 -7.89
N PHE A 124 -4.83 -4.12 -8.89
CA PHE A 124 -4.50 -3.83 -10.28
C PHE A 124 -5.47 -2.82 -10.91
N ILE A 125 -6.78 -3.03 -10.74
CA ILE A 125 -7.81 -2.10 -11.23
C ILE A 125 -7.64 -0.70 -10.60
N VAL A 126 -7.42 -0.65 -9.28
CA VAL A 126 -7.17 0.60 -8.57
C VAL A 126 -5.85 1.25 -9.04
N GLY A 127 -4.81 0.45 -9.27
CA GLY A 127 -3.53 0.91 -9.83
C GLY A 127 -3.68 1.57 -11.19
N LEU A 128 -4.38 0.94 -12.12
CA LEU A 128 -4.67 1.54 -13.43
C LEU A 128 -5.45 2.84 -13.30
N THR A 129 -6.50 2.83 -12.46
CA THR A 129 -7.33 4.02 -12.20
C THR A 129 -6.50 5.15 -11.60
N SER A 130 -5.55 4.83 -10.71
CA SER A 130 -4.68 5.83 -10.09
C SER A 130 -3.73 6.52 -11.07
N VAL A 131 -3.30 5.82 -12.13
CA VAL A 131 -2.47 6.42 -13.17
C VAL A 131 -3.29 7.42 -13.97
N VAL A 132 -4.52 7.05 -14.34
CA VAL A 132 -5.44 7.95 -15.05
C VAL A 132 -5.76 9.18 -14.19
N LEU A 133 -6.18 8.96 -12.94
CA LEU A 133 -6.49 10.05 -12.01
C LEU A 133 -5.28 10.92 -11.71
N GLY A 134 -4.09 10.34 -11.58
CA GLY A 134 -2.87 11.11 -11.29
C GLY A 134 -2.30 11.91 -12.47
N VAL A 135 -2.74 11.60 -13.70
CA VAL A 135 -2.35 12.33 -14.92
C VAL A 135 -3.33 13.46 -15.20
N PHE A 136 -4.63 13.17 -15.15
CA PHE A 136 -5.67 14.15 -15.47
C PHE A 136 -6.13 14.98 -14.26
N ASN A 137 -5.80 14.53 -13.04
CA ASN A 137 -6.11 15.10 -11.74
C ASN A 137 -7.43 15.92 -11.69
N PRO A 138 -8.56 15.28 -11.36
CA PRO A 138 -9.84 15.99 -11.20
C PRO A 138 -9.90 16.83 -9.91
N PHE A 139 -8.92 16.72 -8.99
CA PHE A 139 -8.95 17.41 -7.71
C PHE A 139 -8.18 18.72 -7.74
N VAL A 140 -8.79 19.78 -7.19
CA VAL A 140 -8.16 21.10 -6.99
C VAL A 140 -6.94 21.00 -6.05
N ASN A 141 -6.96 20.05 -5.11
CA ASN A 141 -5.94 19.85 -4.09
C ASN A 141 -5.07 18.61 -4.38
N ALA A 142 -3.88 18.82 -4.94
CA ALA A 142 -2.92 17.75 -5.24
C ALA A 142 -2.51 16.84 -4.04
N PRO A 143 -2.46 17.31 -2.77
CA PRO A 143 -2.20 16.43 -1.63
C PRO A 143 -3.33 15.44 -1.36
N LEU A 144 -4.60 15.88 -1.50
CA LEU A 144 -5.76 15.03 -1.26
C LEU A 144 -5.84 13.88 -2.27
N GLU A 145 -5.53 14.14 -3.53
CA GLU A 145 -5.41 13.12 -4.58
C GLU A 145 -4.36 12.06 -4.18
N GLN A 146 -3.19 12.49 -3.70
CA GLN A 146 -2.11 11.58 -3.28
C GLN A 146 -2.52 10.71 -2.10
N TYR A 147 -3.25 11.27 -1.13
CA TYR A 147 -3.82 10.52 -0.02
C TYR A 147 -4.80 9.46 -0.52
N LEU A 148 -5.79 9.84 -1.33
CA LEU A 148 -6.83 8.92 -1.82
C LEU A 148 -6.24 7.79 -2.65
N ILE A 149 -5.33 8.12 -3.58
CA ILE A 149 -4.64 7.14 -4.41
C ILE A 149 -3.84 6.18 -3.53
N CYS A 150 -3.03 6.70 -2.60
CA CYS A 150 -2.23 5.87 -1.71
C CYS A 150 -3.13 4.96 -0.88
N GLN A 151 -4.17 5.51 -0.26
CA GLN A 151 -5.09 4.77 0.60
C GLN A 151 -5.80 3.64 -0.15
N LEU A 152 -6.36 3.92 -1.33
CA LEU A 152 -7.06 2.89 -2.11
C LEU A 152 -6.12 1.78 -2.59
N LEU A 153 -4.87 2.12 -2.91
CA LEU A 153 -3.87 1.15 -3.36
C LEU A 153 -3.32 0.29 -2.22
N THR A 154 -3.11 0.89 -1.05
CA THR A 154 -2.41 0.21 0.06
C THR A 154 -3.34 -0.36 1.13
N MET A 155 -4.64 -0.07 1.08
CA MET A 155 -5.59 -0.53 2.12
C MET A 155 -5.60 -2.05 2.31
N PHE A 156 -5.28 -2.82 1.27
CA PHE A 156 -5.27 -4.28 1.34
C PHE A 156 -4.00 -4.85 1.98
N ILE A 157 -2.92 -4.06 2.05
CA ILE A 157 -1.60 -4.54 2.45
C ILE A 157 -1.56 -5.05 3.89
N PRO A 158 -2.09 -4.33 4.90
CA PRO A 158 -2.07 -4.81 6.28
C PRO A 158 -2.80 -6.16 6.45
N PHE A 159 -3.77 -6.44 5.59
CA PHE A 159 -4.65 -7.61 5.74
C PHE A 159 -4.09 -8.90 5.14
N TRP A 160 -2.94 -8.86 4.45
CA TRP A 160 -2.27 -10.09 4.00
C TRP A 160 -1.93 -11.04 5.16
N GLY A 161 -1.72 -10.52 6.37
CA GLY A 161 -1.50 -11.34 7.57
C GLY A 161 -2.73 -12.10 8.09
N LEU A 162 -3.95 -11.75 7.63
CA LEU A 162 -5.19 -12.41 8.07
C LEU A 162 -5.50 -13.70 7.30
N VAL A 163 -4.95 -13.84 6.10
CA VAL A 163 -5.32 -14.89 5.16
C VAL A 163 -4.36 -16.07 5.31
N LYS A 164 -4.91 -17.29 5.38
CA LYS A 164 -4.16 -18.55 5.22
C LYS A 164 -4.42 -19.12 3.84
#